data_AF-A0A538RXB6-F1
#
_entry.id   AF-A0A538RXB6-F1
#
_cell.length_a   1.000
_cell.length_b   1.000
_cell.length_c   1.000
_cell.angle_alpha   90.00
_cell.angle_beta   90.00
_cell.angle_gamma   90.00
#
_symmetry.space_group_name_H-M   'P 1'
#
loop_
_entity.id
_entity.type
_entity.pdbx_description
1 polymer ?
#
loop_
_entity_poly.entity_id
_entity_poly.type
_entity_poly.pdbx_seq_one_letter_code
_entity_poly.pdbx_strand_id
1 'polypeptide(L)'
;MLSSMPEPDSSYPNSLSPWFDLDYFRRKKPWVPLGDRFHRRRQPVGLRWALIGLVLLACVAWPVLAHLTGNRRIYQARPVSQAHAMFNNNCDKCHSGNFETAERLWPGNARLATVTDAKCKQCHDGPIHHDVAVDPPQCANCHREHRGHALLADLPDGRCTACHSDLQRTDGKQSAFVNIHGWAVDHPDFRVWQENGRDQGAVKFNHFVHLRREGIRGPAGKLMQLRCEQCHQEDDQAPISLFTMKEEDRSLALPLPGARGRLMRPI
;
A
#
# COMPACT_ATOMS: atom_id res chain seq x y z
N MET A 1 13.45 51.25 -26.24
CA MET A 1 14.08 50.39 -25.21
C MET A 1 12.99 49.70 -24.42
N LEU A 2 12.62 48.49 -24.81
CA LEU A 2 11.79 47.57 -24.03
C LEU A 2 12.48 46.22 -24.17
N SER A 3 13.10 45.81 -23.08
CA SER A 3 13.90 44.60 -22.98
C SER A 3 12.97 43.39 -23.07
N SER A 4 13.26 42.48 -23.99
CA SER A 4 12.67 41.15 -24.00
C SER A 4 13.07 40.42 -22.72
N MET A 5 12.09 39.86 -22.02
CA MET A 5 12.34 38.84 -20.99
C MET A 5 12.73 37.53 -21.70
N PRO A 6 13.66 36.74 -21.16
CA PRO A 6 13.97 35.43 -21.71
C PRO A 6 12.82 34.46 -21.42
N GLU A 7 12.45 33.65 -22.42
CA GLU A 7 11.53 32.53 -22.24
C GLU A 7 12.10 31.53 -21.21
N PRO A 8 11.26 30.91 -20.36
CA PRO A 8 11.69 29.89 -19.43
C PRO A 8 12.10 28.61 -20.18
N ASP A 9 13.37 28.22 -20.02
CA ASP A 9 13.91 26.91 -20.40
C ASP A 9 13.12 25.81 -19.67
N SER A 10 12.35 25.05 -20.46
CA SER A 10 11.51 23.95 -19.99
C SER A 10 12.27 22.61 -20.04
N SER A 11 13.29 22.47 -19.21
CA SER A 11 14.05 21.23 -19.06
C SER A 11 13.60 20.34 -17.87
N TYR A 12 12.32 20.37 -17.49
CA TYR A 12 11.72 19.45 -16.50
C TYR A 12 10.54 18.64 -17.11
N PRO A 13 10.59 17.29 -17.10
CA PRO A 13 9.64 16.45 -17.83
C PRO A 13 8.40 16.04 -17.02
N ASN A 14 7.79 16.96 -16.25
CA ASN A 14 6.59 16.66 -15.46
C ASN A 14 5.42 17.66 -15.65
N SER A 15 5.37 18.40 -16.76
CA SER A 15 4.12 19.03 -17.19
C SER A 15 3.30 18.00 -17.98
N LEU A 16 2.20 17.52 -17.39
CA LEU A 16 1.23 16.61 -18.01
C LEU A 16 0.39 17.28 -19.12
N SER A 17 0.95 18.25 -19.87
CA SER A 17 0.16 19.02 -20.86
C SER A 17 0.97 19.61 -22.04
N PRO A 18 1.61 18.78 -22.87
CA PRO A 18 1.66 19.14 -24.30
C PRO A 18 1.10 18.07 -25.24
N TRP A 19 0.86 16.85 -24.77
CA TRP A 19 0.37 15.73 -25.63
C TRP A 19 -1.16 15.62 -25.73
N PHE A 20 -1.89 16.50 -25.05
CA PHE A 20 -3.33 16.68 -25.22
C PHE A 20 -3.60 17.97 -26.00
N ASP A 21 -2.93 18.16 -27.12
CA ASP A 21 -3.44 19.09 -28.12
C ASP A 21 -4.71 18.44 -28.70
N LEU A 22 -5.86 18.98 -28.29
CA LEU A 22 -7.17 18.56 -28.72
C LEU A 22 -7.30 18.83 -30.23
N ASP A 23 -6.92 17.83 -31.03
CA ASP A 23 -7.18 17.74 -32.48
C ASP A 23 -8.68 17.76 -32.84
N TYR A 24 -9.54 17.99 -31.85
CA TYR A 24 -10.99 18.12 -32.00
C TYR A 24 -11.39 19.27 -32.94
N PHE A 25 -10.58 20.34 -33.07
CA PHE A 25 -10.97 21.54 -33.82
C PHE A 25 -10.25 21.77 -35.16
N ARG A 26 -9.25 20.96 -35.56
CA ARG A 26 -8.42 21.24 -36.75
C ARG A 26 -8.69 20.37 -37.98
N ARG A 27 -9.82 19.66 -38.07
CA ARG A 27 -10.26 19.03 -39.33
C ARG A 27 -11.18 19.95 -40.11
N LYS A 28 -10.64 20.69 -41.08
CA LYS A 28 -11.44 21.19 -42.22
C LYS A 28 -11.97 19.97 -42.97
N LYS A 29 -13.24 19.64 -42.79
CA LYS A 29 -13.89 18.54 -43.53
C LYS A 29 -13.95 18.91 -45.02
N PRO A 30 -13.39 18.12 -45.94
CA PRO A 30 -13.73 18.23 -47.35
C PRO A 30 -15.22 17.88 -47.47
N TRP A 31 -15.92 18.65 -48.29
CA TRP A 31 -17.34 18.45 -48.59
C TRP A 31 -17.51 17.10 -49.30
N VAL A 32 -17.78 16.04 -48.54
CA VAL A 32 -18.12 14.71 -49.06
C VAL A 32 -19.64 14.69 -49.30
N PRO A 33 -20.11 14.32 -50.50
CA PRO A 33 -21.52 14.38 -50.83
C PRO A 33 -22.34 13.44 -49.94
N LEU A 34 -23.52 13.94 -49.57
CA LEU A 34 -24.45 13.43 -48.57
C LEU A 34 -25.01 12.05 -48.96
N GLY A 35 -24.19 11.02 -48.81
CA GLY A 35 -24.50 9.64 -49.17
C GLY A 35 -24.17 8.64 -48.07
N ASP A 36 -23.87 9.08 -46.85
CA ASP A 36 -23.71 8.17 -45.73
C ASP A 36 -24.89 8.29 -44.77
N ARG A 37 -25.86 7.40 -44.99
CA ARG A 37 -26.74 6.92 -43.95
C ARG A 37 -25.88 6.30 -42.86
N PHE A 38 -25.29 7.13 -41.99
CA PHE A 38 -24.91 6.71 -40.64
C PHE A 38 -26.19 6.29 -39.95
N HIS A 39 -26.60 5.04 -40.17
CA HIS A 39 -27.49 4.32 -39.28
C HIS A 39 -26.76 4.31 -37.94
N ARG A 40 -26.98 5.34 -37.13
CA ARG A 40 -26.82 5.28 -35.69
C ARG A 40 -27.78 4.18 -35.29
N ARG A 41 -27.31 2.92 -35.36
CA ARG A 41 -28.03 1.71 -35.00
C ARG A 41 -28.28 1.91 -33.52
N ARG A 42 -29.42 2.56 -33.21
CA ARG A 42 -29.96 2.66 -31.87
C ARG A 42 -30.12 1.21 -31.49
N GLN A 43 -29.14 0.69 -30.75
CA GLN A 43 -29.24 -0.61 -30.11
C GLN A 43 -30.66 -0.64 -29.53
N PRO A 44 -31.53 -1.57 -29.96
CA PRO A 44 -32.91 -1.56 -29.50
C PRO A 44 -32.82 -1.56 -27.98
N VAL A 45 -33.54 -0.65 -27.33
CA VAL A 45 -33.45 -0.45 -25.88
C VAL A 45 -33.59 -1.81 -25.16
N GLY A 46 -34.37 -2.74 -25.73
CA GLY A 46 -34.48 -4.13 -25.31
C GLY A 46 -33.17 -4.94 -25.32
N LEU A 47 -32.27 -4.81 -26.30
CA LEU A 47 -30.97 -5.50 -26.29
C LEU A 47 -30.06 -4.99 -25.18
N ARG A 48 -30.09 -3.68 -24.88
CA ARG A 48 -29.34 -3.12 -23.75
C ARG A 48 -29.85 -3.65 -22.42
N TRP A 49 -31.16 -3.67 -22.20
CA TRP A 49 -31.75 -4.24 -21.00
C TRP A 49 -31.56 -5.75 -20.89
N ALA A 50 -31.60 -6.49 -22.01
CA ALA A 50 -31.29 -7.92 -22.03
C ALA A 50 -29.84 -8.21 -21.62
N LEU A 51 -28.88 -7.42 -22.11
CA LEU A 51 -27.48 -7.54 -21.69
C LEU A 51 -27.28 -7.18 -20.22
N ILE A 52 -27.92 -6.12 -19.72
CA ILE A 52 -27.89 -5.75 -18.29
C ILE A 52 -28.48 -6.88 -17.44
N GLY A 53 -29.65 -7.41 -17.83
CA GLY A 53 -30.31 -8.51 -17.14
C GLY A 53 -29.45 -9.78 -17.11
N LEU A 54 -28.79 -10.12 -18.22
CA LEU A 54 -27.88 -11.26 -18.30
C LEU A 54 -26.66 -11.09 -17.38
N VAL A 55 -26.09 -9.89 -17.32
CA VAL A 55 -24.97 -9.58 -16.40
C VAL A 55 -25.42 -9.69 -14.93
N LEU A 56 -26.58 -9.11 -14.58
CA LEU A 56 -27.11 -9.22 -13.22
C LEU A 56 -27.39 -10.68 -12.83
N LEU A 57 -27.95 -11.46 -13.76
CA LEU A 57 -28.22 -12.88 -13.54
C LEU A 57 -26.91 -13.65 -13.36
N ALA A 58 -25.87 -13.36 -14.15
CA ALA A 58 -24.55 -13.96 -13.97
C ALA A 58 -23.92 -13.59 -12.61
N CYS A 59 -24.02 -12.33 -12.19
CA CYS A 59 -23.51 -11.85 -10.89
C CYS A 59 -24.19 -12.55 -9.70
N VAL A 60 -25.43 -13.01 -9.83
CA VAL A 60 -26.14 -13.76 -8.79
C VAL A 60 -25.93 -15.27 -8.92
N ALA A 61 -26.03 -15.82 -10.14
CA ALA A 61 -25.92 -17.25 -10.39
C ALA A 61 -24.53 -17.80 -10.07
N TRP A 62 -23.47 -17.04 -10.34
CA TRP A 62 -22.09 -17.46 -10.07
C TRP A 62 -21.80 -17.71 -8.58
N PRO A 63 -22.03 -16.76 -7.65
CA PRO A 63 -21.82 -17.01 -6.22
C PRO A 63 -22.76 -18.08 -5.66
N VAL A 64 -24.01 -18.17 -6.14
CA VAL A 64 -24.94 -19.24 -5.74
C VAL A 64 -24.41 -20.62 -6.14
N LEU A 65 -23.97 -20.78 -7.40
CA LEU A 65 -23.41 -22.04 -7.88
C LEU A 65 -22.12 -22.42 -7.12
N ALA A 66 -21.25 -21.44 -6.84
CA ALA A 66 -20.04 -21.65 -6.06
C ALA A 66 -20.35 -22.06 -4.60
N HIS A 67 -21.39 -21.49 -3.99
CA HIS A 67 -21.87 -21.91 -2.67
C HIS A 67 -22.38 -23.35 -2.69
N LEU A 68 -23.23 -23.70 -3.66
CA LEU A 68 -23.80 -25.05 -3.81
C LEU A 68 -22.74 -26.12 -4.08
N THR A 69 -21.68 -25.77 -4.81
CA THR A 69 -20.54 -26.68 -5.09
C THR A 69 -19.50 -26.73 -3.95
N GLY A 70 -19.72 -26.00 -2.86
CA GLY A 70 -18.80 -25.94 -1.71
C GLY A 70 -17.49 -25.20 -1.99
N ASN A 71 -17.39 -24.48 -3.12
CA ASN A 71 -16.19 -23.74 -3.48
C ASN A 71 -16.10 -22.42 -2.70
N ARG A 72 -15.40 -22.44 -1.57
CA ARG A 72 -15.23 -21.27 -0.70
C ARG A 72 -14.12 -20.31 -1.16
N ARG A 73 -13.33 -20.67 -2.17
CA ARG A 73 -12.19 -19.86 -2.64
C ARG A 73 -12.59 -18.47 -3.09
N ILE A 74 -13.81 -18.32 -3.60
CA ILE A 74 -14.34 -17.01 -4.04
C ILE A 74 -14.59 -16.03 -2.88
N TYR A 75 -14.62 -16.52 -1.63
CA TYR A 75 -14.80 -15.71 -0.43
C TYR A 75 -13.56 -15.69 0.47
N GLN A 76 -12.52 -16.46 0.11
CA GLN A 76 -11.30 -16.54 0.89
C GLN A 76 -10.38 -15.37 0.54
N ALA A 77 -9.91 -14.67 1.58
CA ALA A 77 -8.79 -13.77 1.44
C ALA A 77 -7.51 -14.56 1.09
N ARG A 78 -6.48 -13.85 0.63
CA ARG A 78 -5.16 -14.44 0.41
C ARG A 78 -4.55 -14.89 1.74
N PRO A 79 -3.50 -15.74 1.72
CA PRO A 79 -2.79 -16.13 2.94
C PRO A 79 -2.34 -14.93 3.76
N VAL A 80 -2.36 -15.08 5.07
CA VAL A 80 -1.76 -14.12 5.99
C VAL A 80 -0.23 -14.15 5.87
N SER A 81 0.43 -13.13 6.41
CA SER A 81 1.88 -12.97 6.47
C SER A 81 2.53 -14.17 7.13
N GLN A 82 3.81 -14.39 6.84
CA GLN A 82 4.59 -15.49 7.39
C GLN A 82 4.59 -15.49 8.92
N ALA A 83 4.72 -14.31 9.54
CA ALA A 83 4.66 -14.15 11.00
C ALA A 83 3.32 -14.62 11.61
N HIS A 84 2.22 -14.51 10.87
CA HIS A 84 0.89 -14.94 11.29
C HIS A 84 0.44 -16.26 10.65
N ALA A 85 1.31 -16.98 9.94
CA ALA A 85 0.92 -18.13 9.12
C ALA A 85 0.17 -19.22 9.89
N MET A 86 0.40 -19.34 11.21
CA MET A 86 -0.33 -20.25 12.10
C MET A 86 -1.83 -19.95 12.20
N PHE A 87 -2.27 -18.74 11.83
CA PHE A 87 -3.66 -18.30 11.86
C PHE A 87 -4.37 -18.38 10.51
N ASN A 88 -3.72 -18.87 9.45
CA ASN A 88 -4.29 -18.93 8.09
C ASN A 88 -5.69 -19.59 8.02
N ASN A 89 -5.97 -20.54 8.91
CA ASN A 89 -7.24 -21.26 8.96
C ASN A 89 -8.14 -20.88 10.16
N ASN A 90 -7.74 -19.88 10.96
CA ASN A 90 -8.40 -19.49 12.21
C ASN A 90 -8.77 -18.01 12.17
N CYS A 91 -9.71 -17.68 11.27
CA CYS A 91 -10.10 -16.29 10.97
C CYS A 91 -10.63 -15.54 12.21
N ASP A 92 -11.21 -16.25 13.18
CA ASP A 92 -11.76 -15.74 14.44
C ASP A 92 -10.71 -15.12 15.38
N LYS A 93 -9.43 -15.42 15.12
CA LYS A 93 -8.31 -14.80 15.84
C LYS A 93 -8.18 -13.31 15.54
N CYS A 94 -8.59 -12.87 14.35
CA CYS A 94 -8.52 -11.47 13.94
C CYS A 94 -9.89 -10.84 13.68
N HIS A 95 -10.85 -11.60 13.14
CA HIS A 95 -12.18 -11.11 12.83
C HIS A 95 -13.17 -11.33 13.98
N SER A 96 -14.06 -10.36 14.21
CA SER A 96 -15.10 -10.44 15.24
C SER A 96 -16.40 -11.06 14.74
N GLY A 97 -16.67 -10.98 13.44
CA GLY A 97 -17.93 -11.42 12.86
C GLY A 97 -17.79 -11.93 11.43
N ASN A 98 -18.80 -12.65 10.99
CA ASN A 98 -18.87 -13.17 9.63
C ASN A 98 -19.43 -12.09 8.69
N PHE A 99 -18.78 -11.87 7.54
CA PHE A 99 -19.24 -10.95 6.50
C PHE A 99 -19.41 -9.49 6.95
N GLU A 100 -18.74 -9.03 8.02
CA GLU A 100 -18.73 -7.62 8.43
C GLU A 100 -18.24 -6.68 7.31
N THR A 101 -17.46 -7.20 6.36
CA THR A 101 -17.06 -6.45 5.15
C THR A 101 -18.25 -6.06 4.27
N ALA A 102 -19.34 -6.83 4.28
CA ALA A 102 -20.56 -6.52 3.54
C ALA A 102 -21.31 -5.32 4.16
N GLU A 103 -21.18 -5.09 5.47
CA GLU A 103 -21.79 -3.94 6.13
C GLU A 103 -21.26 -2.61 5.60
N ARG A 104 -20.03 -2.59 5.07
CA ARG A 104 -19.44 -1.41 4.42
C ARG A 104 -20.16 -0.98 3.15
N LEU A 105 -20.99 -1.85 2.56
CA LEU A 105 -21.83 -1.51 1.41
C LEU A 105 -23.01 -0.61 1.80
N TRP A 106 -23.33 -0.52 3.09
CA TRP A 106 -24.42 0.32 3.58
C TRP A 106 -23.97 1.78 3.74
N PRO A 107 -24.80 2.77 3.35
CA PRO A 107 -24.51 4.18 3.60
C PRO A 107 -24.26 4.43 5.09
N GLY A 108 -23.14 5.10 5.42
CA GLY A 108 -22.73 5.38 6.81
C GLY A 108 -21.71 4.40 7.39
N ASN A 109 -21.57 3.20 6.84
CA ASN A 109 -20.69 2.14 7.37
C ASN A 109 -19.36 2.01 6.61
N ALA A 110 -19.03 2.96 5.73
CA ALA A 110 -17.83 2.89 4.90
C ALA A 110 -16.52 2.77 5.71
N ARG A 111 -16.51 3.24 6.96
CA ARG A 111 -15.35 3.20 7.87
C ARG A 111 -15.38 2.05 8.87
N LEU A 112 -16.38 1.16 8.80
CA LEU A 112 -16.50 0.05 9.74
C LEU A 112 -15.24 -0.83 9.67
N ALA A 113 -14.62 -1.07 10.82
CA ALA A 113 -13.46 -1.93 10.93
C ALA A 113 -13.88 -3.39 11.15
N THR A 114 -13.43 -4.28 10.26
CA THR A 114 -13.68 -5.73 10.32
C THR A 114 -12.66 -6.46 11.23
N VAL A 115 -11.62 -5.75 11.65
CA VAL A 115 -10.58 -6.19 12.58
C VAL A 115 -10.33 -5.01 13.50
N THR A 116 -10.46 -5.22 14.81
CA THR A 116 -10.27 -4.17 15.80
C THR A 116 -8.88 -4.26 16.43
N ASP A 117 -8.35 -3.13 16.91
CA ASP A 117 -7.07 -3.10 17.63
C ASP A 117 -7.06 -4.03 18.85
N ALA A 118 -8.22 -4.26 19.47
CA ALA A 118 -8.37 -5.16 20.60
C ALA A 118 -7.98 -6.60 20.26
N LYS A 119 -8.20 -7.06 19.01
CA LYS A 119 -7.78 -8.40 18.57
C LYS A 119 -6.26 -8.48 18.45
N CYS A 120 -5.64 -7.44 17.88
CA CYS A 120 -4.18 -7.34 17.76
C CYS A 120 -3.51 -7.30 19.15
N LYS A 121 -4.09 -6.52 20.06
CA LYS A 121 -3.59 -6.28 21.42
C LYS A 121 -3.67 -7.48 22.37
N GLN A 122 -4.33 -8.57 21.96
CA GLN A 122 -4.30 -9.82 22.73
C GLN A 122 -2.92 -10.48 22.74
N CYS A 123 -2.12 -10.24 21.71
CA CYS A 123 -0.78 -10.81 21.57
C CYS A 123 0.31 -9.74 21.46
N HIS A 124 -0.02 -8.55 20.94
CA HIS A 124 0.94 -7.47 20.71
C HIS A 124 0.63 -6.26 21.58
N ASP A 125 1.53 -5.92 22.50
CA ASP A 125 1.50 -4.63 23.17
C ASP A 125 2.20 -3.58 22.28
N GLY A 126 1.51 -3.20 21.21
CA GLY A 126 2.03 -2.25 20.22
C GLY A 126 2.10 -0.84 20.79
N PRO A 127 3.12 -0.05 20.39
CA PRO A 127 3.24 1.33 20.86
C PRO A 127 2.01 2.15 20.43
N ILE A 128 1.62 3.10 21.28
CA ILE A 128 0.66 4.13 20.88
C ILE A 128 1.26 4.95 19.74
N HIS A 129 0.47 5.27 18.72
CA HIS A 129 0.96 6.00 17.54
C HIS A 129 1.45 7.42 17.90
N HIS A 130 0.67 8.15 18.71
CA HIS A 130 1.06 9.34 19.45
C HIS A 130 -0.01 9.62 20.53
N ASP A 131 0.39 10.07 21.71
CA ASP A 131 -0.52 10.39 22.82
C ASP A 131 -1.49 11.57 22.56
N VAL A 132 -1.10 12.53 21.70
CA VAL A 132 -1.90 13.70 21.32
C VAL A 132 -2.45 13.63 19.89
N ALA A 133 -2.49 12.44 19.28
CA ALA A 133 -3.07 12.27 17.95
C ALA A 133 -4.58 12.52 17.94
N VAL A 134 -5.05 13.31 16.98
CA VAL A 134 -6.48 13.45 16.67
C VAL A 134 -6.89 12.26 15.80
N ASP A 135 -7.79 11.41 16.30
CA ASP A 135 -8.30 10.20 15.63
C ASP A 135 -7.19 9.20 15.22
N PRO A 136 -6.57 8.50 16.21
CA PRO A 136 -5.47 7.59 15.94
C PRO A 136 -5.89 6.45 14.99
N PRO A 137 -5.04 6.09 14.00
CA PRO A 137 -5.37 5.03 13.07
C PRO A 137 -5.39 3.67 13.78
N GLN A 138 -6.27 2.79 13.32
CA GLN A 138 -6.27 1.39 13.75
C GLN A 138 -5.04 0.64 13.22
N CYS A 139 -4.59 -0.39 13.93
CA CYS A 139 -3.42 -1.19 13.59
C CYS A 139 -3.47 -1.69 12.14
N ALA A 140 -4.62 -2.22 11.72
CA ALA A 140 -4.82 -2.81 10.39
C ALA A 140 -4.86 -1.79 9.24
N ASN A 141 -4.92 -0.48 9.53
CA ASN A 141 -4.84 0.56 8.50
C ASN A 141 -3.44 0.60 7.87
N CYS A 142 -2.40 0.37 8.68
CA CYS A 142 -1.00 0.34 8.24
C CYS A 142 -0.45 -1.10 8.21
N HIS A 143 -0.70 -1.90 9.25
CA HIS A 143 -0.29 -3.31 9.33
C HIS A 143 -1.30 -4.20 8.59
N ARG A 144 -1.29 -4.11 7.25
CA ARG A 144 -2.23 -4.80 6.37
C ARG A 144 -1.91 -6.28 6.26
N GLU A 145 -2.89 -7.10 6.57
CA GLU A 145 -2.81 -8.56 6.44
C GLU A 145 -3.43 -9.07 5.12
N HIS A 146 -3.35 -10.38 4.86
CA HIS A 146 -3.77 -11.08 3.64
C HIS A 146 -2.99 -10.68 2.39
N ARG A 147 -1.69 -10.44 2.55
CA ARG A 147 -0.77 -10.22 1.41
C ARG A 147 0.21 -11.36 1.19
N GLY A 148 0.28 -12.33 2.10
CA GLY A 148 1.21 -13.46 2.08
C GLY A 148 2.64 -13.12 2.50
N HIS A 149 3.06 -11.86 2.30
CA HIS A 149 4.28 -11.29 2.84
C HIS A 149 3.93 -9.91 3.44
N ALA A 150 4.37 -9.64 4.66
CA ALA A 150 4.29 -8.30 5.19
C ALA A 150 5.36 -7.48 4.45
N LEU A 151 4.90 -6.40 3.81
CA LEU A 151 5.75 -5.47 3.06
C LEU A 151 5.16 -4.10 3.34
N LEU A 152 5.69 -3.43 4.36
CA LEU A 152 5.40 -2.00 4.61
C LEU A 152 5.71 -1.16 3.36
N ALA A 153 6.68 -1.58 2.54
CA ALA A 153 7.05 -0.96 1.26
C ALA A 153 5.96 -1.04 0.17
N ASP A 154 4.90 -1.84 0.35
CA ASP A 154 3.77 -1.95 -0.58
C ASP A 154 2.53 -1.15 -0.09
N LEU A 155 2.74 -0.21 0.84
CA LEU A 155 1.71 0.76 1.23
C LEU A 155 1.75 1.95 0.25
N PRO A 156 0.63 2.27 -0.41
CA PRO A 156 0.58 3.46 -1.25
C PRO A 156 0.64 4.73 -0.39
N ASP A 157 1.29 5.78 -0.87
CA ASP A 157 1.46 7.08 -0.20
C ASP A 157 0.18 7.59 0.46
N GLY A 158 -0.97 7.43 -0.22
CA GLY A 158 -2.29 7.81 0.27
C GLY A 158 -2.67 7.24 1.65
N ARG A 159 -2.04 6.14 2.10
CA ARG A 159 -2.28 5.58 3.45
C ARG A 159 -1.56 6.38 4.53
N CYS A 160 -0.33 6.81 4.25
CA CYS A 160 0.45 7.61 5.18
C CYS A 160 -0.09 9.04 5.20
N THR A 161 -0.35 9.61 4.02
CA THR A 161 -0.78 11.00 3.87
C THR A 161 -2.20 11.23 4.38
N ALA A 162 -3.05 10.19 4.47
CA ALA A 162 -4.38 10.30 5.05
C ALA A 162 -4.38 10.87 6.48
N CYS A 163 -3.29 10.68 7.23
CA CYS A 163 -3.12 11.25 8.56
C CYS A 163 -1.96 12.26 8.60
N HIS A 164 -0.88 12.02 7.85
CA HIS A 164 0.33 12.82 7.96
C HIS A 164 0.40 14.03 7.03
N SER A 165 -0.57 14.26 6.12
CA SER A 165 -0.54 15.46 5.26
C SER A 165 -0.89 16.74 5.99
N ASP A 166 -1.66 16.64 7.07
CA ASP A 166 -2.06 17.78 7.90
C ASP A 166 -2.15 17.33 9.37
N LEU A 167 -0.99 17.22 10.02
CA LEU A 167 -0.88 16.75 11.39
C LEU A 167 -1.45 17.75 12.39
N GLN A 168 -2.55 17.36 13.00
CA GLN A 168 -3.20 18.09 14.07
C GLN A 168 -3.00 17.38 15.40
N ARG A 169 -2.95 18.17 16.47
CA ARG A 169 -2.84 17.66 17.85
C ARG A 169 -4.08 17.99 18.64
N THR A 170 -4.45 17.10 19.55
CA THR A 170 -5.59 17.28 20.47
C THR A 170 -5.41 18.48 21.40
N ASP A 171 -4.17 18.89 21.68
CA ASP A 171 -3.85 20.06 22.51
C ASP A 171 -3.78 21.38 21.73
N GLY A 172 -4.11 21.38 20.43
CA GLY A 172 -4.15 22.56 19.57
C GLY A 172 -2.78 23.16 19.23
N LYS A 173 -1.68 22.55 19.68
CA LYS A 173 -0.33 22.99 19.32
C LYS A 173 0.05 22.45 17.93
N GLN A 174 1.05 23.08 17.32
CA GLN A 174 1.65 22.55 16.11
C GLN A 174 2.35 21.21 16.40
N SER A 175 2.25 20.29 15.45
CA SER A 175 3.02 19.04 15.48
C SER A 175 4.52 19.34 15.50
N ALA A 176 5.27 18.56 16.28
CA ALA A 176 6.74 18.59 16.21
C ALA A 176 7.25 17.89 14.93
N PHE A 177 6.40 17.07 14.30
CA PHE A 177 6.68 16.39 13.05
C PHE A 177 6.19 17.21 11.87
N VAL A 178 6.95 17.17 10.78
CA VAL A 178 6.58 17.80 9.51
C VAL A 178 5.44 17.04 8.85
N ASN A 179 4.61 17.77 8.10
CA ASN A 179 3.61 17.16 7.23
C ASN A 179 4.30 16.47 6.05
N ILE A 180 3.75 15.33 5.62
CA ILE A 180 4.18 14.62 4.42
C ILE A 180 3.03 14.45 3.43
N HIS A 181 3.29 14.73 2.17
CA HIS A 181 2.34 14.67 1.06
C HIS A 181 2.65 13.53 0.08
N GLY A 182 3.81 12.89 0.21
CA GLY A 182 4.14 11.68 -0.52
C GLY A 182 5.60 11.29 -0.37
N TRP A 183 5.92 10.04 -0.72
CA TRP A 183 7.27 9.50 -0.55
C TRP A 183 8.31 10.31 -1.32
N ALA A 184 8.00 10.66 -2.57
CA ALA A 184 8.92 11.37 -3.46
C ALA A 184 8.87 12.90 -3.34
N VAL A 185 8.00 13.44 -2.47
CA VAL A 185 7.79 14.89 -2.34
C VAL A 185 8.56 15.44 -1.16
N ASP A 186 8.27 14.92 0.03
CA ASP A 186 8.70 15.51 1.29
C ASP A 186 8.84 14.48 2.43
N HIS A 187 9.00 13.20 2.10
CA HIS A 187 9.32 12.20 3.12
C HIS A 187 10.66 12.54 3.80
N PRO A 188 10.71 12.65 5.13
CA PRO A 188 11.92 13.00 5.85
C PRO A 188 13.00 11.95 5.65
N ASP A 189 14.26 12.36 5.70
CA ASP A 189 15.38 11.43 5.65
C ASP A 189 15.28 10.40 6.78
N PHE A 190 15.74 9.17 6.52
CA PHE A 190 15.82 8.16 7.59
C PHE A 190 16.70 8.66 8.73
N ARG A 191 16.35 8.34 9.97
CA ARG A 191 17.04 8.80 11.19
C ARG A 191 18.56 8.59 11.15
N VAL A 192 19.01 7.48 10.55
CA VAL A 192 20.45 7.18 10.37
C VAL A 192 21.19 8.30 9.62
N TRP A 193 20.54 8.95 8.65
CA TRP A 193 21.11 10.03 7.87
C TRP A 193 20.96 11.39 8.56
N GLN A 194 19.88 11.59 9.33
CA GLN A 194 19.68 12.81 10.12
C GLN A 194 20.75 12.98 11.21
N GLU A 195 21.26 11.88 11.76
CA GLU A 195 22.31 11.88 12.79
C GLU A 195 23.74 11.96 12.22
N ASN A 196 23.90 12.30 10.93
CA ASN A 196 25.18 12.21 10.20
C ASN A 196 25.80 10.79 10.24
N GLY A 197 24.98 9.76 10.44
CA GLY A 197 25.43 8.38 10.36
C GLY A 197 25.99 8.12 8.97
N ARG A 198 27.28 7.79 8.90
CA ARG A 198 27.88 7.32 7.66
C ARG A 198 27.51 5.85 7.49
N ASP A 199 26.99 5.51 6.31
CA ASP A 199 26.91 4.11 5.90
C ASP A 199 28.31 3.50 5.98
N GLN A 200 28.46 2.53 6.87
CA GLN A 200 29.72 1.83 7.11
C GLN A 200 30.02 0.81 6.01
N GLY A 201 29.10 0.62 5.05
CA GLY A 201 29.30 -0.21 3.88
C GLY A 201 30.51 0.23 3.07
N ALA A 202 31.39 -0.72 2.78
CA ALA A 202 32.51 -0.49 1.85
C ALA A 202 32.05 -0.33 0.39
N VAL A 203 30.78 -0.65 0.10
CA VAL A 203 30.19 -0.60 -1.23
C VAL A 203 29.28 0.61 -1.34
N LYS A 204 29.57 1.50 -2.29
CA LYS A 204 28.68 2.60 -2.64
C LYS A 204 27.47 2.06 -3.39
N PHE A 205 26.34 1.94 -2.70
CA PHE A 205 25.09 1.51 -3.30
C PHE A 205 24.27 2.71 -3.81
N ASN A 206 23.79 2.63 -5.06
CA ASN A 206 22.98 3.69 -5.67
C ASN A 206 21.62 3.13 -6.10
N HIS A 207 20.57 3.49 -5.36
CA HIS A 207 19.19 3.06 -5.62
C HIS A 207 18.70 3.43 -7.04
N PHE A 208 19.06 4.60 -7.56
CA PHE A 208 18.60 5.09 -8.86
C PHE A 208 19.04 4.19 -10.01
N VAL A 209 20.27 3.67 -9.96
CA VAL A 209 20.80 2.77 -11.01
C VAL A 209 20.10 1.41 -10.98
N HIS A 210 19.69 0.95 -9.80
CA HIS A 210 19.09 -0.37 -9.61
C HIS A 210 17.58 -0.41 -9.90
N LEU A 211 16.89 0.73 -9.80
CA LEU A 211 15.43 0.84 -10.02
C LEU A 211 15.06 1.42 -11.40
N ARG A 212 16.00 1.46 -12.34
CA ARG A 212 15.73 1.94 -13.71
C ARG A 212 14.69 1.07 -14.41
N ARG A 213 13.83 1.70 -15.23
CA ARG A 213 12.76 1.00 -15.96
C ARG A 213 13.30 0.00 -16.99
N GLU A 214 14.48 0.27 -17.52
CA GLU A 214 15.20 -0.59 -18.45
C GLU A 214 15.69 -1.90 -17.80
N GLY A 215 15.68 -1.95 -16.46
CA GLY A 215 16.19 -3.05 -15.67
C GLY A 215 17.72 -3.09 -15.61
N ILE A 216 18.23 -3.95 -14.74
CA ILE A 216 19.64 -4.22 -14.57
C ILE A 216 19.98 -5.65 -15.02
N ARG A 217 21.24 -5.91 -15.31
CA ARG A 217 21.71 -7.24 -15.68
C ARG A 217 21.72 -8.15 -14.45
N GLY A 218 20.86 -9.16 -14.45
CA GLY A 218 20.83 -10.16 -13.39
C GLY A 218 21.96 -11.20 -13.49
N PRO A 219 22.06 -12.13 -12.52
CA PRO A 219 23.12 -13.13 -12.44
C PRO A 219 23.24 -14.02 -13.68
N ALA A 220 22.12 -14.29 -14.37
CA ALA A 220 22.07 -15.09 -15.59
C ALA A 220 22.26 -14.26 -16.89
N GLY A 221 22.71 -13.01 -16.78
CA GLY A 221 22.90 -12.10 -17.92
C GLY A 221 21.61 -11.50 -18.51
N LYS A 222 20.44 -11.99 -18.10
CA LYS A 222 19.14 -11.44 -18.51
C LYS A 222 18.85 -10.12 -17.78
N LEU A 223 18.27 -9.16 -18.50
CA LEU A 223 17.74 -7.94 -17.89
C LEU A 223 16.57 -8.28 -16.96
N MET A 224 16.61 -7.75 -15.74
CA MET A 224 15.55 -7.83 -14.76
C MET A 224 15.28 -6.45 -14.19
N GLN A 225 14.01 -6.09 -14.07
CA GLN A 225 13.63 -4.91 -13.33
C GLN A 225 13.57 -5.27 -11.84
N LEU A 226 14.34 -4.56 -11.03
CA LEU A 226 14.23 -4.71 -9.58
C LEU A 226 13.01 -3.93 -9.06
N ARG A 227 12.37 -4.50 -8.05
CA ARG A 227 11.32 -3.87 -7.26
C ARG A 227 11.77 -3.73 -5.81
N CYS A 228 11.15 -2.82 -5.07
CA CYS A 228 11.56 -2.42 -3.73
C CYS A 228 11.69 -3.63 -2.78
N GLU A 229 10.76 -4.57 -2.88
CA GLU A 229 10.70 -5.76 -2.01
C GLU A 229 11.84 -6.76 -2.22
N GLN A 230 12.57 -6.67 -3.33
CA GLN A 230 13.67 -7.59 -3.60
C GLN A 230 14.91 -7.26 -2.75
N CYS A 231 15.02 -6.02 -2.26
CA CYS A 231 16.08 -5.58 -1.35
C CYS A 231 15.57 -5.29 0.06
N HIS A 232 14.34 -4.77 0.19
CA HIS A 232 13.69 -4.52 1.48
C HIS A 232 12.79 -5.68 1.88
N GLN A 233 13.44 -6.80 2.22
CA GLN A 233 12.75 -7.94 2.84
C GLN A 233 12.66 -7.68 4.35
N GLU A 234 11.54 -8.07 4.96
CA GLU A 234 11.47 -8.12 6.41
C GLU A 234 12.45 -9.18 6.91
N ASP A 235 13.18 -8.89 7.99
CA ASP A 235 14.11 -9.85 8.57
C ASP A 235 13.31 -10.87 9.39
N ASP A 236 13.09 -12.06 8.81
CA ASP A 236 12.42 -13.18 9.48
C ASP A 236 13.16 -13.68 10.74
N GLN A 237 14.42 -13.28 10.96
CA GLN A 237 15.27 -13.75 12.05
C GLN A 237 15.50 -12.71 13.15
N ALA A 238 15.06 -11.47 12.96
CA ALA A 238 15.09 -10.49 14.03
C ALA A 238 13.99 -10.86 15.05
N PRO A 239 14.32 -11.17 16.33
CA PRO A 239 13.28 -11.18 17.35
C PRO A 239 12.58 -9.82 17.31
N ILE A 240 11.24 -9.83 17.42
CA ILE A 240 10.34 -8.66 17.39
C ILE A 240 10.54 -7.79 18.65
N SER A 241 11.79 -7.52 19.04
CA SER A 241 12.20 -6.75 20.20
C SER A 241 13.34 -5.80 19.80
N LEU A 242 13.07 -4.87 18.90
CA LEU A 242 13.88 -3.65 18.77
C LEU A 242 13.19 -2.41 19.32
N PHE A 243 12.20 -2.60 20.20
CA PHE A 243 11.93 -1.69 21.30
C PHE A 243 12.44 -2.35 22.57
N THR A 244 13.66 -1.99 22.97
CA THR A 244 14.23 -2.42 24.24
C THR A 244 13.35 -1.92 25.38
N MET A 245 12.63 -2.86 25.97
CA MET A 245 12.18 -2.82 27.36
C MET A 245 13.35 -2.38 28.25
N LYS A 246 13.04 -1.62 29.29
CA LYS A 246 13.97 -1.25 30.37
C LYS A 246 14.76 -2.47 30.85
N GLU A 247 16.02 -2.23 31.21
CA GLU A 247 17.01 -3.21 31.68
C GLU A 247 16.59 -4.04 32.92
N GLU A 248 15.47 -3.70 33.58
CA GLU A 248 15.09 -4.16 34.91
C GLU A 248 14.41 -5.55 34.92
N ASP A 249 13.86 -6.05 33.79
CA ASP A 249 13.06 -7.28 33.75
C ASP A 249 13.79 -8.54 33.23
N ARG A 250 15.12 -8.48 33.05
CA ARG A 250 15.92 -9.63 32.57
C ARG A 250 15.97 -10.82 33.53
N SER A 251 15.50 -10.69 34.77
CA SER A 251 15.57 -11.74 35.80
C SER A 251 14.49 -12.82 35.67
N LEU A 252 13.51 -12.68 34.77
CA LEU A 252 12.38 -13.62 34.63
C LEU A 252 12.36 -14.42 33.31
N ALA A 253 13.36 -14.25 32.44
CA ALA A 253 13.45 -15.05 31.23
C ALA A 253 13.97 -16.47 31.56
N LEU A 254 13.06 -17.42 31.76
CA LEU A 254 13.40 -18.84 31.76
C LEU A 254 14.01 -19.23 30.41
N PRO A 255 15.17 -19.91 30.38
CA PRO A 255 15.76 -20.35 29.13
C PRO A 255 14.89 -21.42 28.46
N LEU A 256 14.52 -21.18 27.20
CA LEU A 256 13.95 -22.21 26.34
C LEU A 256 14.96 -23.36 26.17
N PRO A 257 14.57 -24.63 26.38
CA PRO A 257 15.48 -25.74 26.20
C PRO A 257 15.81 -25.92 24.70
N GLY A 258 17.04 -25.60 24.31
CA GLY A 258 17.55 -25.93 22.97
C GLY A 258 18.58 -24.98 22.36
N ALA A 259 18.74 -23.76 22.86
CA ALA A 259 19.70 -22.80 22.30
C ALA A 259 21.13 -23.05 22.81
N ARG A 260 21.87 -23.95 22.16
CA ARG A 260 23.34 -24.03 22.30
C ARG A 260 23.99 -22.93 21.45
N GLY A 261 24.04 -21.71 21.97
CA GLY A 261 24.77 -20.57 21.39
C GLY A 261 26.00 -20.24 22.21
N ARG A 262 27.18 -20.44 21.63
CA ARG A 262 28.51 -20.25 22.24
C ARG A 262 28.75 -18.75 22.52
N LEU A 263 28.83 -18.36 23.79
CA LEU A 263 29.20 -17.00 24.21
C LEU A 263 30.66 -16.72 23.81
N MET A 264 30.87 -15.82 22.84
CA MET A 264 32.15 -15.14 22.66
C MET A 264 32.17 -13.92 23.57
N ARG A 265 33.21 -13.84 24.42
CA ARG A 265 33.47 -12.70 25.31
C ARG A 265 34.10 -11.56 24.51
N PRO A 266 33.81 -10.29 24.84
CA PRO A 266 34.37 -9.14 24.13
C PRO A 266 35.85 -8.92 24.49
N ILE A 267 36.61 -8.44 23.50
CA ILE A 267 37.83 -7.64 23.71
C ILE A 267 37.40 -6.18 23.59
#